data_AF-A0A2M7FXR9-F1
#
_entry.id   AF-A0A2M7FXR9-F1
#
_cell.length_a   1.000
_cell.length_b   1.000
_cell.length_c   1.000
_cell.angle_alpha   90.00
_cell.angle_beta   90.00
_cell.angle_gamma   90.00
#
_symmetry.space_group_name_H-M   'P 1'
#
loop_
_entity.id
_entity.type
_entity.pdbx_description
1 polymer ?
#
loop_
_entity_poly.entity_id
_entity_poly.type
_entity_poly.pdbx_seq_one_letter_code
_entity_poly.pdbx_strand_id
1 'polypeptide(L)'
;MKQPSPAFTRYAWGLLAFLVGVILWGAWVRISGAGAGCGNHWPTCNGVVLPIAPNTKTLIEFTHRLTSGLCLPLVLGMMIWAWKLFPKQHAVRKAAALTLFFLLSEAALGAGLVKFELVAQNTSVARAITAALHLINTFTLAATSALVAWWSAHPAPLAWNQNRQAKWPLLLAMAALIVTGMSGAVTALGDTLFPTTIFVEGGIFARLQEDLSGSTHFLVQLRLIHPILAVGLAFYLLFLSSSLRADHEEGPRMRLGSLLTTLTICQFLVGFSNILLAAPGLIQIVHLLLAVSIWLTLILLLVSVLAEEAENAGIEKPLAVTSG
;
A
#
# COMPACT_ATOMS: atom_id res chain seq x y z
N MET A 1 33.62 1.44 -8.43
CA MET A 1 32.14 1.46 -8.33
C MET A 1 31.63 2.68 -9.08
N LYS A 2 30.71 2.56 -10.07
CA LYS A 2 29.99 3.74 -10.55
C LYS A 2 29.08 4.21 -9.42
N GLN A 3 29.24 5.46 -8.98
CA GLN A 3 28.40 6.07 -7.96
C GLN A 3 26.91 5.89 -8.31
N PRO A 4 26.02 5.67 -7.32
CA PRO A 4 24.59 5.60 -7.57
C PRO A 4 24.13 6.86 -8.31
N SER A 5 23.43 6.71 -9.44
CA SER A 5 22.95 7.85 -10.22
C SER A 5 21.92 8.63 -9.38
N PRO A 6 22.20 9.86 -8.94
CA PRO A 6 21.25 10.63 -8.13
C PRO A 6 19.97 10.92 -8.91
N ALA A 7 20.08 11.08 -10.24
CA ALA A 7 18.94 11.28 -11.12
C ALA A 7 18.00 10.07 -11.16
N PHE A 8 18.55 8.85 -11.29
CA PHE A 8 17.75 7.63 -11.26
C PHE A 8 17.03 7.47 -9.92
N THR A 9 17.75 7.68 -8.81
CA THR A 9 17.20 7.56 -7.46
C THR A 9 16.06 8.55 -7.22
N ARG A 10 16.25 9.83 -7.61
CA ARG A 10 15.18 10.86 -7.52
C ARG A 10 13.97 10.50 -8.36
N TYR A 11 14.20 9.99 -9.58
CA TYR A 11 13.13 9.52 -10.46
C TYR A 11 12.34 8.37 -9.81
N ALA A 12 13.03 7.38 -9.24
CA ALA A 12 12.37 6.23 -8.59
C ALA A 12 11.53 6.66 -7.37
N TRP A 13 12.02 7.57 -6.52
CA TRP A 13 11.23 8.15 -5.43
C TRP A 13 10.04 8.98 -5.93
N GLY A 14 10.23 9.78 -6.99
CA GLY A 14 9.15 10.53 -7.62
C GLY A 14 8.06 9.63 -8.21
N LEU A 15 8.46 8.51 -8.83
CA LEU A 15 7.53 7.49 -9.34
C LEU A 15 6.76 6.83 -8.21
N LEU A 16 7.41 6.47 -7.10
CA LEU A 16 6.72 5.95 -5.92
C LEU A 16 5.70 6.95 -5.36
N ALA A 17 6.09 8.23 -5.24
CA ALA A 17 5.17 9.28 -4.79
C ALA A 17 3.97 9.44 -5.74
N PHE A 18 4.19 9.35 -7.05
CA PHE A 18 3.13 9.36 -8.05
C PHE A 18 2.21 8.13 -7.90
N LEU A 19 2.76 6.92 -7.72
CA LEU A 19 1.98 5.71 -7.43
C LEU A 19 1.13 5.87 -6.17
N VAL A 20 1.69 6.42 -5.09
CA VAL A 20 0.92 6.73 -3.87
C VAL A 20 -0.23 7.69 -4.18
N GLY A 21 0.01 8.75 -4.96
CA GLY A 21 -1.05 9.66 -5.41
C GLY A 21 -2.17 8.93 -6.17
N VAL A 22 -1.82 8.02 -7.07
CA VAL A 22 -2.79 7.19 -7.82
C VAL A 22 -3.59 6.27 -6.89
N ILE A 23 -2.94 5.68 -5.88
CA ILE A 23 -3.59 4.84 -4.86
C ILE A 23 -4.63 5.64 -4.08
N LEU A 24 -4.27 6.83 -3.60
CA LEU A 24 -5.18 7.71 -2.87
C LEU A 24 -6.35 8.17 -3.74
N TRP A 25 -6.08 8.51 -5.00
CA TRP A 25 -7.15 8.85 -5.94
C TRP A 25 -8.09 7.66 -6.21
N GLY A 26 -7.56 6.43 -6.28
CA GLY A 26 -8.38 5.22 -6.38
C GLY A 26 -9.32 5.04 -5.18
N ALA A 27 -8.86 5.34 -3.97
CA ALA A 27 -9.74 5.38 -2.80
C ALA A 27 -10.82 6.47 -2.91
N TRP A 28 -10.49 7.64 -3.48
CA TRP A 28 -11.47 8.69 -3.75
C TRP A 28 -12.53 8.26 -4.78
N VAL A 29 -12.18 7.49 -5.81
CA VAL A 29 -13.14 6.90 -6.76
C VAL A 29 -14.19 6.05 -6.02
N ARG A 30 -13.76 5.25 -5.03
CA ARG A 30 -14.69 4.49 -4.16
C ARG A 30 -15.55 5.43 -3.33
N ILE A 31 -14.92 6.32 -2.56
CA ILE A 31 -15.58 7.21 -1.59
C ILE A 31 -16.64 8.09 -2.26
N SER A 32 -16.35 8.60 -3.46
CA SER A 32 -17.28 9.43 -4.25
C SER A 32 -18.38 8.63 -4.96
N GLY A 33 -18.37 7.29 -4.86
CA GLY A 33 -19.29 6.41 -5.59
C GLY A 33 -19.12 6.49 -7.11
N ALA A 34 -17.92 6.87 -7.59
CA ALA A 34 -17.60 7.09 -8.99
C ALA A 34 -17.08 5.83 -9.70
N GLY A 35 -16.92 4.69 -9.02
CA GLY A 35 -16.32 3.47 -9.59
C GLY A 35 -17.03 2.85 -10.79
N ALA A 36 -18.18 3.38 -11.22
CA ALA A 36 -18.89 3.00 -12.45
C ALA A 36 -19.21 4.21 -13.35
N GLY A 37 -18.54 5.34 -13.16
CA GLY A 37 -18.68 6.55 -13.98
C GLY A 37 -18.36 6.35 -15.47
N CYS A 38 -17.54 5.35 -15.81
CA CYS A 38 -17.21 4.94 -17.19
C CYS A 38 -17.99 3.70 -17.68
N GLY A 39 -18.96 3.20 -16.91
CA GLY A 39 -19.64 1.93 -17.14
C GLY A 39 -18.69 0.74 -17.10
N ASN A 40 -19.07 -0.39 -17.70
CA ASN A 40 -18.24 -1.60 -17.80
C ASN A 40 -17.24 -1.57 -18.99
N HIS A 41 -17.04 -0.39 -19.58
CA HIS A 41 -16.08 -0.17 -20.65
C HIS A 41 -14.67 -0.10 -20.06
N TRP A 42 -13.74 -0.80 -20.69
CA TRP A 42 -12.31 -0.74 -20.40
C TRP A 42 -11.58 -1.29 -21.64
N PRO A 43 -10.54 -0.61 -22.17
CA PRO A 43 -9.87 0.58 -21.61
C PRO A 43 -10.61 1.90 -21.87
N THR A 44 -11.61 1.93 -22.76
CA THR A 44 -12.43 3.12 -23.04
C THR A 44 -13.35 3.47 -21.87
N CYS A 45 -13.85 4.71 -21.84
CA CYS A 45 -14.81 5.21 -20.87
C CYS A 45 -16.12 5.53 -21.59
N ASN A 46 -17.20 4.79 -21.31
CA ASN A 46 -18.48 4.91 -22.04
C ASN A 46 -18.32 4.79 -23.57
N GLY A 47 -17.47 3.88 -24.04
CA GLY A 47 -17.23 3.65 -25.47
C GLY A 47 -16.26 4.64 -26.14
N VAL A 48 -15.84 5.71 -25.46
CA VAL A 48 -14.91 6.71 -26.01
C VAL A 48 -13.57 6.73 -25.24
N VAL A 49 -12.49 7.15 -25.90
CA VAL A 49 -11.15 7.24 -25.27
C VAL A 49 -11.03 8.48 -24.41
N LEU A 50 -11.51 9.63 -24.90
CA LEU A 50 -11.51 10.90 -24.19
C LEU A 50 -12.95 11.38 -24.06
N PRO A 51 -13.55 11.37 -22.86
CA PRO A 51 -14.91 11.86 -22.67
C PRO A 51 -14.94 13.39 -22.84
N ILE A 52 -15.80 13.88 -23.74
CA ILE A 52 -16.04 15.31 -23.95
C ILE A 52 -17.24 15.68 -23.07
N ALA A 53 -17.07 16.69 -22.20
CA ALA A 53 -18.07 17.12 -21.20
C ALA A 53 -18.55 15.98 -20.25
N PRO A 54 -17.64 15.29 -19.53
CA PRO A 54 -18.03 14.25 -18.57
C PRO A 54 -18.81 14.82 -17.39
N ASN A 55 -19.76 14.05 -16.86
CA ASN A 55 -20.28 14.31 -15.51
C ASN A 55 -19.18 14.08 -14.45
N THR A 56 -19.40 14.54 -13.22
CA THR A 56 -18.40 14.48 -12.15
C THR A 56 -17.91 13.07 -11.86
N LYS A 57 -18.77 12.05 -11.86
CA LYS A 57 -18.37 10.66 -11.59
C LYS A 57 -17.50 10.10 -12.72
N THR A 58 -17.90 10.34 -13.97
CA THR A 58 -17.11 9.99 -15.14
C THR A 58 -15.75 10.66 -15.12
N LEU A 59 -15.68 11.95 -14.75
CA LEU A 59 -14.42 12.69 -14.62
C LEU A 59 -13.51 12.05 -13.57
N ILE A 60 -14.03 11.77 -12.38
CA ILE A 60 -13.26 11.17 -11.28
C ILE A 60 -12.67 9.81 -11.68
N GLU A 61 -13.49 8.92 -12.26
CA GLU A 61 -13.02 7.60 -12.70
C GLU A 61 -12.04 7.70 -13.87
N PHE A 62 -12.34 8.56 -14.85
CA PHE A 62 -11.46 8.77 -16.00
C PHE A 62 -10.09 9.31 -15.59
N THR A 63 -10.03 10.27 -14.66
CA THR A 63 -8.76 10.76 -14.09
C THR A 63 -7.97 9.64 -13.44
N HIS A 64 -8.62 8.73 -12.71
CA HIS A 64 -7.95 7.57 -12.14
C HIS A 64 -7.36 6.68 -13.23
N ARG A 65 -8.15 6.33 -14.26
CA ARG A 65 -7.71 5.50 -15.39
C ARG A 65 -6.54 6.13 -16.15
N LEU A 66 -6.60 7.44 -16.40
CA LEU A 66 -5.55 8.18 -17.09
C LEU A 66 -4.25 8.15 -16.28
N THR A 67 -4.30 8.52 -15.00
CA THR A 67 -3.11 8.54 -14.14
C THR A 67 -2.53 7.13 -13.92
N SER A 68 -3.35 6.11 -13.72
CA SER A 68 -2.92 4.70 -13.69
C SER A 68 -2.31 4.24 -15.02
N GLY A 69 -2.88 4.68 -16.15
CA GLY A 69 -2.33 4.41 -17.49
C GLY A 69 -0.95 5.04 -17.70
N LEU A 70 -0.72 6.24 -17.18
CA LEU A 70 0.58 6.92 -17.20
C LEU A 70 1.65 6.18 -16.37
N CYS A 71 1.27 5.39 -15.36
CA CYS A 71 2.23 4.58 -14.61
C CYS A 71 2.99 3.58 -15.50
N LEU A 72 2.36 3.05 -16.55
CA LEU A 72 2.98 2.03 -17.42
C LEU A 72 4.23 2.55 -18.14
N PRO A 73 4.17 3.63 -18.95
CA PRO A 73 5.37 4.16 -19.60
C PRO A 73 6.41 4.64 -18.58
N LEU A 74 5.99 5.17 -17.42
CA LEU A 74 6.92 5.58 -16.37
C LEU A 74 7.68 4.37 -15.79
N VAL A 75 6.99 3.30 -15.40
CA VAL A 75 7.61 2.08 -14.86
C VAL A 75 8.44 1.36 -15.92
N LEU A 76 8.00 1.31 -17.17
CA LEU A 76 8.80 0.78 -18.27
C LEU A 76 10.08 1.58 -18.48
N GLY A 77 10.00 2.92 -18.47
CA GLY A 77 11.15 3.81 -18.54
C GLY A 77 12.12 3.56 -17.38
N MET A 78 11.61 3.45 -16.15
CA MET A 78 12.37 3.08 -14.95
C MET A 78 13.12 1.76 -15.14
N MET A 79 12.43 0.72 -15.61
CA MET A 79 12.98 -0.61 -15.79
C MET A 79 14.06 -0.65 -16.86
N ILE A 80 13.84 -0.01 -18.01
CA ILE A 80 14.82 0.10 -19.09
C ILE A 80 16.05 0.88 -18.61
N TRP A 81 15.85 2.00 -17.91
CA TRP A 81 16.95 2.77 -17.34
C TRP A 81 17.74 1.96 -16.31
N ALA A 82 17.06 1.22 -15.44
CA ALA A 82 17.69 0.32 -14.47
C ALA A 82 18.55 -0.76 -15.17
N TRP A 83 18.07 -1.34 -16.27
CA TRP A 83 18.81 -2.36 -17.01
C TRP A 83 20.06 -1.83 -17.73
N LYS A 84 20.05 -0.56 -18.13
CA LYS A 84 21.22 0.12 -18.71
C LYS A 84 22.23 0.55 -17.64
N LEU A 85 21.74 0.90 -16.44
CA LEU A 85 22.58 1.46 -15.38
C LEU A 85 23.19 0.40 -14.45
N PHE A 86 22.44 -0.64 -14.09
CA PHE A 86 22.85 -1.63 -13.09
C PHE A 86 23.30 -2.94 -13.76
N PRO A 87 24.32 -3.63 -13.20
CA PRO A 87 24.80 -4.90 -13.74
C PRO A 87 23.72 -5.98 -13.72
N LYS A 88 23.91 -7.03 -14.53
CA LYS A 88 23.05 -8.23 -14.46
C LYS A 88 23.03 -8.76 -13.02
N GLN A 89 21.88 -9.30 -12.59
CA GLN A 89 21.63 -9.81 -11.24
C GLN A 89 21.55 -8.75 -10.11
N HIS A 90 21.73 -7.45 -10.41
CA HIS A 90 21.54 -6.41 -9.41
C HIS A 90 20.09 -6.37 -8.89
N ALA A 91 19.91 -6.23 -7.58
CA ALA A 91 18.60 -6.27 -6.91
C ALA A 91 17.59 -5.26 -7.50
N VAL A 92 18.06 -4.07 -7.87
CA VAL A 92 17.25 -3.03 -8.54
C VAL A 92 16.60 -3.54 -9.84
N ARG A 93 17.29 -4.37 -10.64
CA ARG A 93 16.72 -4.91 -11.89
C ARG A 93 15.57 -5.87 -11.60
N LYS A 94 15.72 -6.71 -10.56
CA LYS A 94 14.66 -7.62 -10.12
C LYS A 94 13.47 -6.84 -9.54
N ALA A 95 13.73 -5.86 -8.67
CA ALA A 95 12.69 -5.00 -8.10
C ALA A 95 11.93 -4.22 -9.19
N ALA A 96 12.61 -3.70 -10.21
CA ALA A 96 11.98 -2.99 -11.32
C ALA A 96 11.11 -3.92 -12.18
N ALA A 97 11.57 -5.15 -12.45
CA ALA A 97 10.77 -6.15 -13.16
C ALA A 97 9.53 -6.58 -12.36
N LEU A 98 9.68 -6.76 -11.03
CA LEU A 98 8.55 -7.03 -10.15
C LEU A 98 7.57 -5.85 -10.08
N THR A 99 8.08 -4.60 -10.05
CA THR A 99 7.24 -3.40 -10.09
C THR A 99 6.38 -3.39 -11.35
N LEU A 100 6.96 -3.69 -12.52
CA LEU A 100 6.20 -3.81 -13.77
C LEU A 100 5.16 -4.93 -13.70
N PHE A 101 5.55 -6.11 -13.21
CA PHE A 101 4.64 -7.25 -13.05
C PHE A 101 3.43 -6.88 -12.18
N PHE A 102 3.67 -6.34 -10.98
CA PHE A 102 2.59 -5.95 -10.07
C PHE A 102 1.76 -4.79 -10.62
N LEU A 103 2.32 -3.88 -11.41
CA LEU A 103 1.55 -2.84 -12.10
C LEU A 103 0.59 -3.45 -13.12
N LEU A 104 1.04 -4.42 -13.91
CA LEU A 104 0.18 -5.11 -14.89
C LEU A 104 -0.91 -5.93 -14.19
N SER A 105 -0.56 -6.62 -13.11
CA SER A 105 -1.53 -7.33 -12.27
C SER A 105 -2.55 -6.38 -11.62
N GLU A 106 -2.12 -5.20 -11.16
CA GLU A 106 -3.00 -4.16 -10.60
C GLU A 106 -3.99 -3.67 -11.67
N ALA A 107 -3.49 -3.37 -12.87
CA ALA A 107 -4.33 -2.96 -13.99
C ALA A 107 -5.35 -4.05 -14.37
N ALA A 108 -4.95 -5.33 -14.32
CA ALA A 108 -5.86 -6.46 -14.57
C ALA A 108 -6.93 -6.61 -13.50
N LEU A 109 -6.57 -6.47 -12.20
CA LEU A 109 -7.54 -6.49 -11.10
C LEU A 109 -8.53 -5.31 -11.19
N GLY A 110 -8.03 -4.11 -11.50
CA GLY A 110 -8.85 -2.92 -11.72
C GLY A 110 -9.78 -3.06 -12.92
N ALA A 111 -9.29 -3.60 -14.05
CA ALA A 111 -10.12 -3.91 -15.22
C ALA A 111 -11.20 -4.95 -14.88
N GLY A 112 -10.84 -5.98 -14.11
CA GLY A 112 -11.76 -7.00 -13.63
C GLY A 112 -12.88 -6.42 -12.77
N LEU A 113 -12.57 -5.52 -11.82
CA LEU A 113 -13.59 -4.84 -11.00
C LEU A 113 -14.66 -4.17 -11.87
N VAL A 114 -14.25 -3.47 -12.93
CA VAL A 114 -15.15 -2.78 -13.84
C VAL A 114 -15.90 -3.76 -14.75
N LYS A 115 -15.19 -4.72 -15.36
CA LYS A 115 -15.76 -5.67 -16.34
C LYS A 115 -16.76 -6.65 -15.73
N PHE A 116 -16.55 -7.02 -14.47
CA PHE A 116 -17.46 -7.88 -13.71
C PHE A 116 -18.43 -7.08 -12.83
N GLU A 117 -18.49 -5.75 -13.00
CA GLU A 117 -19.44 -4.88 -12.32
C GLU A 117 -19.39 -5.00 -10.78
N LEU A 118 -18.19 -5.25 -10.25
CA LEU A 118 -17.88 -5.33 -8.81
C LEU A 118 -17.61 -3.93 -8.22
N VAL A 119 -18.29 -2.91 -8.74
CA VAL A 119 -18.08 -1.49 -8.43
C VAL A 119 -19.38 -0.83 -7.94
N ALA A 120 -19.33 0.47 -7.65
CA ALA A 120 -20.48 1.27 -7.22
C ALA A 120 -21.24 0.66 -6.02
N GLN A 121 -22.45 0.12 -6.22
CA GLN A 121 -23.34 -0.39 -5.17
C GLN A 121 -23.33 -1.92 -5.01
N ASN A 122 -22.44 -2.64 -5.71
CA ASN A 122 -22.36 -4.09 -5.60
C ASN A 122 -21.97 -4.52 -4.16
N THR A 123 -22.78 -5.29 -3.46
CA THR A 123 -22.52 -5.70 -2.06
C THR A 123 -21.96 -7.12 -1.94
N SER A 124 -21.60 -7.77 -3.06
CA SER A 124 -21.25 -9.18 -3.10
C SER A 124 -19.96 -9.52 -2.35
N VAL A 125 -19.84 -10.78 -1.94
CA VAL A 125 -18.60 -11.37 -1.41
C VAL A 125 -17.46 -11.26 -2.44
N ALA A 126 -17.76 -11.44 -3.73
CA ALA A 126 -16.78 -11.31 -4.80
C ALA A 126 -16.12 -9.92 -4.79
N ARG A 127 -16.90 -8.85 -4.63
CA ARG A 127 -16.35 -7.49 -4.49
C ARG A 127 -15.45 -7.34 -3.26
N ALA A 128 -15.86 -7.88 -2.12
CA ALA A 128 -15.06 -7.82 -0.90
C ALA A 128 -13.70 -8.53 -1.07
N ILE A 129 -13.70 -9.72 -1.68
CA ILE A 129 -12.48 -10.48 -1.98
C ILE A 129 -11.61 -9.72 -2.98
N THR A 130 -12.19 -9.22 -4.08
CA THR A 130 -11.42 -8.48 -5.08
C THR A 130 -10.82 -7.20 -4.50
N ALA A 131 -11.54 -6.48 -3.63
CA ALA A 131 -10.99 -5.31 -2.94
C ALA A 131 -9.79 -5.67 -2.05
N ALA A 132 -9.85 -6.79 -1.33
CA ALA A 132 -8.74 -7.28 -0.52
C ALA A 132 -7.54 -7.69 -1.38
N LEU A 133 -7.77 -8.47 -2.45
CA LEU A 133 -6.71 -8.88 -3.39
C LEU A 133 -6.06 -7.69 -4.10
N HIS A 134 -6.87 -6.71 -4.52
CA HIS A 134 -6.40 -5.47 -5.09
C HIS A 134 -5.48 -4.75 -4.10
N LEU A 135 -5.86 -4.59 -2.83
CA LEU A 135 -5.00 -3.95 -1.82
C LEU A 135 -3.66 -4.68 -1.62
N ILE A 136 -3.66 -6.02 -1.56
CA ILE A 136 -2.41 -6.80 -1.43
C ILE A 136 -1.48 -6.50 -2.60
N ASN A 137 -2.03 -6.48 -3.83
CA ASN A 137 -1.27 -6.19 -5.03
C ASN A 137 -0.78 -4.73 -5.03
N THR A 138 -1.62 -3.77 -4.61
CA THR A 138 -1.26 -2.36 -4.41
C THR A 138 -0.07 -2.21 -3.45
N PHE A 139 -0.12 -2.88 -2.30
CA PHE A 139 0.95 -2.81 -1.30
C PHE A 139 2.24 -3.43 -1.84
N THR A 140 2.15 -4.53 -2.57
CA THR A 140 3.32 -5.19 -3.16
C THR A 140 3.93 -4.38 -4.30
N LEU A 141 3.10 -3.71 -5.11
CA LEU A 141 3.54 -2.74 -6.12
C LEU A 141 4.31 -1.59 -5.47
N ALA A 142 3.76 -0.98 -4.42
CA ALA A 142 4.42 0.12 -3.69
C ALA A 142 5.74 -0.34 -3.06
N ALA A 143 5.76 -1.53 -2.44
CA ALA A 143 6.97 -2.10 -1.84
C ALA A 143 8.08 -2.32 -2.88
N THR A 144 7.76 -2.96 -4.01
CA THR A 144 8.75 -3.23 -5.06
C THR A 144 9.28 -1.95 -5.70
N SER A 145 8.42 -0.94 -5.89
CA SER A 145 8.83 0.39 -6.34
C SER A 145 9.75 1.10 -5.33
N ALA A 146 9.43 1.03 -4.03
CA ALA A 146 10.28 1.58 -2.98
C ALA A 146 11.65 0.89 -2.90
N LEU A 147 11.70 -0.43 -3.11
CA LEU A 147 12.95 -1.19 -3.16
C LEU A 147 13.83 -0.79 -4.34
N VAL A 148 13.25 -0.43 -5.50
CA VAL A 148 14.01 0.15 -6.62
C VAL A 148 14.70 1.44 -6.18
N ALA A 149 13.97 2.35 -5.54
CA ALA A 149 14.49 3.63 -5.07
C ALA A 149 15.52 3.49 -3.94
N TRP A 150 15.28 2.54 -3.02
CA TRP A 150 16.17 2.30 -1.89
C TRP A 150 17.50 1.69 -2.31
N TRP A 151 17.47 0.57 -3.04
CA TRP A 151 18.68 -0.13 -3.47
C TRP A 151 19.44 0.59 -4.58
N SER A 152 18.82 1.57 -5.27
CA SER A 152 19.56 2.44 -6.19
C SER A 152 20.48 3.40 -5.46
N ALA A 153 20.20 3.72 -4.19
CA ALA A 153 21.02 4.60 -3.35
C ALA A 153 21.89 3.82 -2.34
N HIS A 154 21.38 2.69 -1.84
CA HIS A 154 22.01 1.87 -0.81
C HIS A 154 22.26 0.44 -1.32
N PRO A 155 23.26 0.24 -2.20
CA PRO A 155 23.61 -1.10 -2.67
C PRO A 155 24.31 -1.87 -1.54
N ALA A 156 23.59 -2.82 -0.95
CA ALA A 156 24.09 -3.70 0.10
C ALA A 156 23.63 -5.16 -0.13
N PRO A 157 24.47 -6.16 0.19
CA PRO A 157 24.03 -7.55 0.24
C PRO A 157 23.01 -7.73 1.38
N LEU A 158 22.18 -8.76 1.28
CA LEU A 158 21.18 -9.08 2.30
C LEU A 158 21.53 -10.39 2.99
N ALA A 159 21.66 -10.34 4.30
CA ALA A 159 21.93 -11.46 5.18
C ALA A 159 20.67 -12.30 5.48
N TRP A 160 19.98 -12.78 4.44
CA TRP A 160 18.67 -13.43 4.64
C TRP A 160 18.67 -14.59 5.63
N ASN A 161 19.78 -15.31 5.77
CA ASN A 161 19.89 -16.46 6.67
C ASN A 161 20.45 -16.13 8.05
N GLN A 162 20.96 -14.91 8.27
CA GLN A 162 21.41 -14.46 9.59
C GLN A 162 20.26 -13.76 10.34
N ASN A 163 20.45 -13.60 11.65
CA ASN A 163 19.53 -12.99 12.62
C ASN A 163 18.03 -13.31 12.47
N ARG A 164 17.66 -14.53 12.87
CA ARG A 164 16.25 -14.94 12.94
C ARG A 164 15.45 -14.10 13.94
N GLN A 165 16.09 -13.48 14.94
CA GLN A 165 15.41 -12.77 16.02
C GLN A 165 14.81 -11.43 15.55
N ALA A 166 15.45 -10.69 14.64
CA ALA A 166 14.89 -9.45 14.10
C ALA A 166 14.03 -9.69 12.84
N LYS A 167 14.44 -10.60 11.96
CA LYS A 167 13.76 -10.87 10.68
C LYS A 167 12.33 -11.40 10.85
N TRP A 168 12.13 -12.42 11.68
CA TRP A 168 10.83 -13.08 11.78
C TRP A 168 9.75 -12.17 12.39
N PRO A 169 10.00 -11.39 13.46
CA PRO A 169 9.06 -10.40 13.93
C PRO A 169 8.68 -9.34 12.89
N LEU A 170 9.63 -8.87 12.09
CA LEU A 170 9.33 -7.94 10.99
C LEU A 170 8.47 -8.57 9.90
N LEU A 171 8.75 -9.81 9.51
CA LEU A 171 7.90 -10.55 8.55
C LEU A 171 6.49 -10.80 9.10
N LEU A 172 6.39 -11.12 10.40
CA LEU A 172 5.10 -11.26 11.08
C LEU A 172 4.34 -9.92 11.10
N ALA A 173 5.01 -8.81 11.39
CA ALA A 173 4.43 -7.48 11.36
C ALA A 173 3.89 -7.13 9.96
N MET A 174 4.65 -7.44 8.92
CA MET A 174 4.25 -7.25 7.53
C MET A 174 3.03 -8.11 7.17
N ALA A 175 3.03 -9.39 7.54
CA ALA A 175 1.89 -10.28 7.30
C ALA A 175 0.63 -9.81 8.05
N ALA A 176 0.78 -9.44 9.33
CA ALA A 176 -0.31 -8.90 10.15
C ALA A 176 -0.84 -7.57 9.59
N LEU A 177 0.02 -6.70 9.05
CA LEU A 177 -0.39 -5.46 8.38
C LEU A 177 -1.15 -5.73 7.08
N ILE A 178 -0.76 -6.75 6.31
CA ILE A 178 -1.53 -7.16 5.13
C ILE A 178 -2.92 -7.65 5.53
N VAL A 179 -3.04 -8.53 6.53
CA VAL A 179 -4.34 -9.03 7.01
C VAL A 179 -5.20 -7.88 7.58
N THR A 180 -4.59 -6.98 8.35
CA THR A 180 -5.26 -5.78 8.88
C THR A 180 -5.68 -4.83 7.76
N GLY A 181 -4.86 -4.68 6.72
CA GLY A 181 -5.18 -3.91 5.53
C GLY A 181 -6.35 -4.51 4.75
N MET A 182 -6.36 -5.83 4.52
CA MET A 182 -7.45 -6.54 3.85
C MET A 182 -8.79 -6.33 4.59
N SER A 183 -8.81 -6.52 5.90
CA SER A 183 -10.00 -6.23 6.72
C SER A 183 -10.38 -4.75 6.68
N GLY A 184 -9.41 -3.84 6.61
CA GLY A 184 -9.63 -2.40 6.43
C GLY A 184 -10.25 -2.04 5.09
N ALA A 185 -9.84 -2.69 3.99
CA ALA A 185 -10.45 -2.50 2.67
C ALA A 185 -11.92 -2.93 2.67
N VAL A 186 -12.24 -4.06 3.32
CA VAL A 186 -13.61 -4.54 3.48
C VAL A 186 -14.42 -3.59 4.38
N THR A 187 -13.85 -3.10 5.47
CA THR A 187 -14.49 -2.13 6.37
C THR A 187 -14.80 -0.82 5.64
N ALA A 188 -13.83 -0.26 4.90
CA ALA A 188 -14.02 0.96 4.13
C ALA A 188 -15.05 0.80 3.00
N LEU A 189 -15.12 -0.40 2.39
CA LEU A 189 -16.19 -0.75 1.45
C LEU A 189 -17.55 -0.78 2.15
N GLY A 190 -17.64 -1.43 3.32
CA GLY A 190 -18.83 -1.45 4.15
C GLY A 190 -19.29 -0.04 4.49
N ASP A 191 -18.41 0.84 4.97
CA ASP A 191 -18.71 2.24 5.31
C ASP A 191 -19.21 3.05 4.11
N THR A 192 -18.72 2.75 2.90
CA THR A 192 -19.19 3.39 1.66
C THR A 192 -20.60 2.92 1.27
N LEU A 193 -20.89 1.62 1.44
CA LEU A 193 -22.16 1.01 0.99
C LEU A 193 -23.29 1.14 2.01
N PHE A 194 -22.97 1.19 3.30
CA PHE A 194 -23.92 1.26 4.40
C PHE A 194 -23.55 2.40 5.36
N PRO A 195 -23.57 3.67 4.92
CA PRO A 195 -23.09 4.79 5.71
C PRO A 195 -23.82 4.89 7.05
N THR A 196 -23.09 5.25 8.10
CA THR A 196 -23.64 5.45 9.44
C THR A 196 -23.75 6.93 9.76
N THR A 197 -24.67 7.29 10.65
CA THR A 197 -24.79 8.66 11.16
C THR A 197 -23.93 8.85 12.41
N ILE A 198 -23.45 10.06 12.64
CA ILE A 198 -22.60 10.41 13.79
C ILE A 198 -23.37 10.27 15.13
N PHE A 199 -24.70 10.47 15.08
CA PHE A 199 -25.58 10.39 16.23
C PHE A 199 -26.49 9.16 16.09
N VAL A 200 -26.06 8.03 16.68
CA VAL A 200 -26.95 6.89 16.93
C VAL A 200 -27.62 7.12 18.28
N GLU A 201 -28.95 7.13 18.32
CA GLU A 201 -29.68 7.10 19.59
C GLU A 201 -29.23 5.87 20.39
N GLY A 202 -28.66 6.09 21.59
CA GLY A 202 -28.06 5.02 22.41
C GLY A 202 -26.54 4.85 22.29
N GLY A 203 -25.85 5.66 21.47
CA GLY A 203 -24.39 5.74 21.42
C GLY A 203 -23.69 4.53 20.79
N ILE A 204 -22.38 4.39 21.04
CA ILE A 204 -21.53 3.35 20.42
C ILE A 204 -21.98 1.92 20.77
N PHE A 205 -22.51 1.72 21.98
CA PHE A 205 -22.98 0.39 22.43
C PHE A 205 -24.23 -0.07 21.67
N ALA A 206 -25.19 0.81 21.41
CA ALA A 206 -26.36 0.51 20.60
C ALA A 206 -25.96 0.14 19.17
N ARG A 207 -25.01 0.89 18.59
CA ARG A 207 -24.43 0.60 17.27
C ARG A 207 -23.77 -0.79 17.23
N LEU A 208 -22.98 -1.13 18.25
CA LEU A 208 -22.32 -2.44 18.32
C LEU A 208 -23.34 -3.58 18.39
N GLN A 209 -24.42 -3.40 19.14
CA GLN A 209 -25.51 -4.38 19.25
C GLN A 209 -26.24 -4.56 17.91
N GLU A 210 -26.47 -3.47 17.16
CA GLU A 210 -27.05 -3.51 15.82
C GLU A 210 -26.11 -4.21 14.83
N ASP A 211 -24.83 -3.84 14.80
CA ASP A 211 -23.81 -4.42 13.92
C ASP A 211 -23.60 -5.92 14.18
N LEU A 212 -23.84 -6.40 15.41
CA LEU A 212 -23.78 -7.82 15.79
C LEU A 212 -25.10 -8.58 15.54
N SER A 213 -26.19 -7.88 15.21
CA SER A 213 -27.46 -8.54 14.94
C SER A 213 -27.37 -9.37 13.65
N GLY A 214 -27.91 -10.60 13.70
CA GLY A 214 -27.91 -11.52 12.54
C GLY A 214 -28.71 -11.04 11.32
N SER A 215 -29.47 -9.94 11.47
CA SER A 215 -30.25 -9.29 10.43
C SER A 215 -29.46 -8.30 9.58
N THR A 216 -28.24 -7.91 9.98
CA THR A 216 -27.42 -6.96 9.22
C THR A 216 -26.62 -7.63 8.12
N HIS A 217 -26.32 -6.87 7.07
CA HIS A 217 -25.52 -7.37 5.95
C HIS A 217 -24.09 -7.71 6.41
N PHE A 218 -23.49 -8.79 5.89
CA PHE A 218 -22.18 -9.28 6.36
C PHE A 218 -21.05 -8.22 6.34
N LEU A 219 -21.08 -7.30 5.36
CA LEU A 219 -20.11 -6.18 5.28
C LEU A 219 -20.15 -5.26 6.50
N VAL A 220 -21.30 -5.15 7.17
CA VAL A 220 -21.47 -4.37 8.40
C VAL A 220 -20.85 -5.13 9.58
N GLN A 221 -21.17 -6.42 9.72
CA GLN A 221 -20.62 -7.29 10.77
C GLN A 221 -19.08 -7.34 10.73
N LEU A 222 -18.49 -7.39 9.53
CA LEU A 222 -17.03 -7.45 9.35
C LEU A 222 -16.30 -6.16 9.77
N ARG A 223 -17.00 -5.02 9.92
CA ARG A 223 -16.38 -3.75 10.37
C ARG A 223 -15.71 -3.87 11.73
N LEU A 224 -16.21 -4.74 12.60
CA LEU A 224 -15.69 -4.93 13.95
C LEU A 224 -14.32 -5.62 13.97
N ILE A 225 -14.01 -6.41 12.93
CA ILE A 225 -12.75 -7.18 12.87
C ILE A 225 -11.55 -6.25 12.69
N HIS A 226 -11.67 -5.24 11.81
CA HIS A 226 -10.55 -4.37 11.49
C HIS A 226 -10.01 -3.59 12.70
N PRO A 227 -10.82 -2.89 13.52
CA PRO A 227 -10.33 -2.21 14.72
C PRO A 227 -9.63 -3.14 15.72
N ILE A 228 -10.14 -4.36 15.92
CA ILE A 228 -9.53 -5.34 16.83
C ILE A 228 -8.14 -5.73 16.33
N LEU A 229 -8.03 -6.07 15.05
CA LEU A 229 -6.74 -6.38 14.42
C LEU A 229 -5.79 -5.17 14.44
N ALA A 230 -6.30 -3.97 14.18
CA ALA A 230 -5.54 -2.73 14.13
C ALA A 230 -4.97 -2.34 15.51
N VAL A 231 -5.76 -2.49 16.59
CA VAL A 231 -5.29 -2.25 17.97
C VAL A 231 -4.16 -3.21 18.33
N GLY A 232 -4.36 -4.51 18.09
CA GLY A 232 -3.33 -5.53 18.36
C GLY A 232 -2.05 -5.29 17.56
N LEU A 233 -2.19 -4.98 16.27
CA LEU A 233 -1.06 -4.64 15.40
C LEU A 233 -0.36 -3.35 15.86
N ALA A 234 -1.09 -2.31 16.28
CA ALA A 234 -0.48 -1.07 16.75
C ALA A 234 0.40 -1.31 17.98
N PHE A 235 -0.09 -2.04 18.98
CA PHE A 235 0.73 -2.43 20.13
C PHE A 235 1.95 -3.25 19.73
N TYR A 236 1.77 -4.21 18.82
CA TYR A 236 2.86 -5.03 18.32
C TYR A 236 3.94 -4.20 17.61
N LEU A 237 3.55 -3.26 16.74
CA LEU A 237 4.49 -2.39 16.02
C LEU A 237 5.23 -1.43 16.96
N LEU A 238 4.55 -0.90 17.98
CA LEU A 238 5.19 -0.04 19.00
C LEU A 238 6.26 -0.83 19.78
N PHE A 239 5.91 -2.03 20.25
CA PHE A 239 6.84 -2.93 20.95
C PHE A 239 8.01 -3.36 20.05
N LEU A 240 7.73 -3.74 18.80
CA LEU A 240 8.74 -4.16 17.85
C LEU A 240 9.69 -3.00 17.53
N SER A 241 9.17 -1.79 17.32
CA SER A 241 9.99 -0.61 17.07
C SER A 241 10.88 -0.24 18.26
N SER A 242 10.37 -0.31 19.50
CA SER A 242 11.21 -0.07 20.68
C SER A 242 12.31 -1.13 20.81
N SER A 243 11.98 -2.40 20.59
CA SER A 243 12.94 -3.51 20.68
C SER A 243 14.04 -3.40 19.61
N LEU A 244 13.68 -3.03 18.39
CA LEU A 244 14.65 -2.88 17.30
C LEU A 244 15.56 -1.66 17.49
N ARG A 245 15.20 -0.69 18.32
CA ARG A 245 15.95 0.54 18.57
C ARG A 245 16.80 0.52 19.84
N ALA A 246 16.58 -0.44 20.76
CA ALA A 246 17.16 -0.42 22.10
C ALA A 246 18.70 -0.27 22.12
N ASP A 247 19.39 -0.89 21.17
CA ASP A 247 20.86 -0.92 21.12
C ASP A 247 21.47 -0.08 19.97
N HIS A 248 20.68 0.81 19.37
CA HIS A 248 21.13 1.63 18.24
C HIS A 248 20.90 3.10 18.55
N GLU A 249 21.90 3.96 18.34
CA GLU A 249 21.73 5.40 18.54
C GLU A 249 21.56 6.18 17.23
N GLU A 250 22.14 5.67 16.13
CA GLU A 250 22.15 6.34 14.83
C GLU A 250 21.86 5.35 13.67
N GLY A 251 21.78 5.89 12.44
CA GLY A 251 21.64 5.10 11.22
C GLY A 251 20.20 4.84 10.74
N PRO A 252 20.03 4.14 9.61
CA PRO A 252 18.71 3.90 9.00
C PRO A 252 17.74 3.15 9.91
N ARG A 253 18.24 2.16 10.68
CA ARG A 253 17.42 1.36 11.61
C ARG A 253 16.77 2.20 12.70
N MET A 254 17.54 3.08 13.37
CA MET A 254 17.03 4.01 14.37
C MET A 254 16.00 4.99 13.77
N ARG A 255 16.32 5.59 12.62
CA ARG A 255 15.44 6.58 11.95
C ARG A 255 14.12 5.95 11.51
N LEU A 256 14.16 4.80 10.83
CA LEU A 256 12.98 4.08 10.35
C LEU A 256 12.15 3.50 11.50
N GLY A 257 12.78 3.02 12.58
CA GLY A 257 12.06 2.61 13.78
C GLY A 257 11.31 3.79 14.44
N SER A 258 11.96 4.94 14.57
CA SER A 258 11.32 6.14 15.15
C SER A 258 10.19 6.67 14.28
N LEU A 259 10.37 6.63 12.95
CA LEU A 259 9.31 6.92 11.99
C LEU A 259 8.15 5.93 12.13
N LEU A 260 8.43 4.63 12.24
CA LEU A 260 7.41 3.59 12.44
C LEU A 260 6.58 3.87 13.70
N THR A 261 7.21 4.20 14.82
CA THR A 261 6.51 4.58 16.05
C THR A 261 5.57 5.77 15.83
N THR A 262 6.08 6.83 15.20
CA THR A 262 5.29 8.05 14.94
C THR A 262 4.10 7.75 14.03
N LEU A 263 4.34 7.05 12.92
CA LEU A 263 3.30 6.67 11.96
C LEU A 263 2.25 5.76 12.60
N THR A 264 2.65 4.81 13.45
CA THR A 264 1.71 3.91 14.14
C THR A 264 0.80 4.68 15.09
N ILE A 265 1.33 5.63 15.87
CA ILE A 265 0.52 6.48 16.76
C ILE A 265 -0.47 7.32 15.93
N CYS A 266 0.01 7.98 14.88
CA CYS A 266 -0.86 8.76 13.99
C CYS A 266 -1.94 7.88 13.34
N GLN A 267 -1.58 6.68 12.87
CA GLN A 267 -2.51 5.76 12.23
C GLN A 267 -3.60 5.29 13.19
N PHE A 268 -3.24 5.03 14.44
CA PHE A 268 -4.18 4.67 15.49
C PHE A 268 -5.18 5.80 15.76
N LEU A 269 -4.70 7.03 15.93
CA LEU A 269 -5.55 8.21 16.19
C LEU A 269 -6.48 8.52 15.01
N VAL A 270 -5.96 8.48 13.78
CA VAL A 270 -6.75 8.70 12.55
C VAL A 270 -7.75 7.56 12.34
N GLY A 271 -7.37 6.31 12.62
CA GLY A 271 -8.27 5.16 12.55
C GLY A 271 -9.42 5.26 13.56
N PHE A 272 -9.11 5.64 14.80
CA PHE A 272 -10.12 5.92 15.81
C PHE A 272 -11.05 7.06 15.39
N SER A 273 -10.52 8.11 14.76
CA SER A 273 -11.30 9.22 14.23
C SER A 273 -12.28 8.78 13.12
N ASN A 274 -11.93 7.80 12.29
CA ASN A 274 -12.87 7.22 11.33
C ASN A 274 -14.09 6.60 12.04
N ILE A 275 -13.91 5.95 13.19
CA ILE A 275 -15.01 5.35 13.92
C ILE A 275 -15.92 6.44 14.51
N LEU A 276 -15.33 7.45 15.16
CA LEU A 276 -16.06 8.53 15.83
C LEU A 276 -16.83 9.44 14.87
N LEU A 277 -16.26 9.70 13.69
CA LEU A 277 -16.80 10.68 12.74
C LEU A 277 -17.58 10.03 11.59
N ALA A 278 -17.93 8.74 11.72
CA ALA A 278 -18.64 7.97 10.68
C ALA A 278 -17.89 7.92 9.32
N ALA A 279 -16.58 7.68 9.40
CA ALA A 279 -15.65 7.49 8.29
C ALA A 279 -15.71 8.59 7.20
N PRO A 280 -15.45 9.88 7.51
CA PRO A 280 -15.42 10.93 6.50
C PRO A 280 -14.38 10.65 5.43
N GLY A 281 -14.69 10.96 4.18
CA GLY A 281 -13.83 10.62 3.03
C GLY A 281 -12.37 11.07 3.18
N LEU A 282 -12.12 12.29 3.66
CA LEU A 282 -10.75 12.79 3.84
C LEU A 282 -9.98 12.01 4.91
N ILE A 283 -10.64 11.62 6.01
CA ILE A 283 -10.00 10.84 7.07
C ILE A 283 -9.68 9.44 6.57
N GLN A 284 -10.54 8.83 5.73
CA GLN A 284 -10.21 7.56 5.07
C GLN A 284 -8.97 7.67 4.17
N ILE A 285 -8.82 8.79 3.41
CA ILE A 285 -7.64 9.02 2.57
C ILE A 285 -6.38 9.16 3.42
N VAL A 286 -6.41 9.95 4.49
CA VAL A 286 -5.27 10.11 5.40
C VAL A 286 -4.92 8.77 6.06
N HIS A 287 -5.92 7.99 6.47
CA HIS A 287 -5.73 6.68 7.07
C HIS A 287 -5.06 5.68 6.09
N LEU A 288 -5.43 5.73 4.81
CA LEU A 288 -4.78 4.91 3.77
C LEU A 288 -3.33 5.37 3.52
N LEU A 289 -3.08 6.68 3.46
CA LEU A 289 -1.73 7.22 3.26
C LEU A 289 -0.79 6.77 4.40
N LEU A 290 -1.26 6.87 5.64
CA LEU A 290 -0.51 6.42 6.81
C LEU A 290 -0.29 4.90 6.80
N ALA A 291 -1.30 4.09 6.43
CA ALA A 291 -1.15 2.65 6.27
C ALA A 291 -0.06 2.28 5.23
N VAL A 292 -0.08 2.93 4.06
CA VAL A 292 0.94 2.73 3.02
C VAL A 292 2.31 3.17 3.52
N SER A 293 2.39 4.27 4.27
CA SER A 293 3.65 4.76 4.84
C SER A 293 4.25 3.80 5.88
N ILE A 294 3.42 3.20 6.75
CA ILE A 294 3.83 2.15 7.70
C ILE A 294 4.34 0.93 6.92
N TRP A 295 3.61 0.49 5.90
CA TRP A 295 3.99 -0.63 5.05
C TRP A 295 5.36 -0.41 4.40
N LEU A 296 5.58 0.74 3.77
CA LEU A 296 6.86 1.10 3.16
C LEU A 296 7.97 1.19 4.22
N THR A 297 7.69 1.76 5.39
CA THR A 297 8.67 1.85 6.49
C THR A 297 9.09 0.46 6.98
N LEU A 298 8.17 -0.49 7.12
CA LEU A 298 8.48 -1.88 7.49
C LEU A 298 9.35 -2.57 6.45
N ILE A 299 9.07 -2.38 5.16
CA ILE A 299 9.90 -2.92 4.07
C ILE A 299 11.31 -2.38 4.14
N LEU A 300 11.46 -1.06 4.28
CA LEU A 300 12.76 -0.39 4.35
C LEU A 300 13.53 -0.75 5.62
N LEU A 301 12.82 -0.91 6.74
CA LEU A 301 13.41 -1.33 8.01
C LEU A 301 13.92 -2.77 7.93
N LEU A 302 13.15 -3.69 7.34
CA LEU A 302 13.57 -5.07 7.11
C LEU A 302 14.85 -5.14 6.26
N VAL A 303 14.89 -4.45 5.12
CA VAL A 303 16.11 -4.49 4.28
C VAL A 303 17.29 -3.77 4.92
N SER A 304 17.06 -2.77 5.78
CA SER A 304 18.13 -2.10 6.52
C SER A 304 18.74 -3.02 7.58
N VAL A 305 17.90 -3.73 8.33
CA VAL A 305 18.34 -4.72 9.33
C VAL A 305 19.15 -5.84 8.66
N LEU A 306 18.63 -6.40 7.55
CA LEU A 306 19.33 -7.46 6.81
C LEU A 306 20.62 -6.98 6.12
N ALA A 307 20.73 -5.70 5.79
CA ALA A 307 21.95 -5.12 5.23
C ALA A 307 23.02 -4.93 6.31
N GLU A 308 22.63 -4.38 7.47
CA GLU A 308 23.51 -4.20 8.63
C GLU A 308 24.08 -5.54 9.12
N GLU A 309 23.27 -6.59 9.13
CA GLU A 309 23.71 -7.95 9.47
C GLU A 309 24.69 -8.54 8.46
N ALA A 310 24.51 -8.23 7.17
CA ALA A 310 25.43 -8.69 6.13
C ALA A 310 26.80 -8.03 6.28
N GLU A 311 26.81 -6.74 6.61
CA GLU A 311 28.02 -5.99 6.92
C GLU A 311 28.71 -6.56 8.17
N ASN A 312 27.97 -6.81 9.25
CA ASN A 312 28.50 -7.41 10.48
C ASN A 312 29.04 -8.84 10.27
N ALA A 313 28.44 -9.61 9.36
CA ALA A 313 28.88 -10.96 9.02
C ALA A 313 30.03 -10.98 7.99
N GLY A 314 30.51 -9.82 7.52
CA GLY A 314 31.57 -9.72 6.52
C GLY A 314 31.16 -10.25 5.13
N ILE A 315 29.87 -10.29 4.82
CA ILE A 315 29.40 -10.69 3.49
C ILE A 315 29.75 -9.59 2.50
N GLU A 316 30.71 -9.85 1.63
CA GLU A 316 31.14 -8.88 0.63
C GLU A 316 30.03 -8.55 -0.37
N LYS A 317 30.02 -7.29 -0.83
CA LYS A 317 29.23 -6.87 -1.99
C LYS A 317 29.62 -7.76 -3.18
N PRO A 318 28.68 -8.24 -4.01
CA PRO A 318 29.05 -8.95 -5.23
C PRO A 318 30.01 -8.06 -6.02
N LEU A 319 31.26 -8.50 -6.16
CA LEU A 319 32.26 -7.82 -6.97
C LEU A 319 31.65 -7.62 -8.36
N ALA A 320 31.51 -6.36 -8.78
CA ALA A 320 31.09 -6.08 -10.13
C ALA A 320 32.12 -6.72 -11.07
N VAL A 321 31.67 -7.71 -11.85
CA VAL A 321 32.46 -8.32 -12.93
C VAL A 321 33.07 -7.20 -13.74
N THR A 322 34.39 -7.10 -13.69
CA THR A 322 35.18 -6.25 -14.57
C THR A 322 35.02 -6.79 -15.98
N SER A 323 34.13 -6.20 -16.78
CA SER A 323 34.14 -6.43 -18.22
C SER A 323 35.30 -5.61 -18.81
N GLY A 324 36.36 -6.31 -19.20
CA GLY A 324 37.16 -5.90 -20.35
C GLY A 324 36.37 -6.02 -21.65
#